data_AF-A0AAD5YVB9-F1
#
_entry.id   AF-A0AAD5YVB9-F1
#
_cell.length_a   1.000
_cell.length_b   1.000
_cell.length_c   1.000
_cell.angle_alpha   90.00
_cell.angle_beta   90.00
_cell.angle_gamma   90.00
#
_symmetry.space_group_name_H-M   'P 1'
#
loop_
_entity.id
_entity.type
_entity.pdbx_description
1 polymer ?
#
loop_
_entity_poly.entity_id
_entity_poly.type
_entity_poly.pdbx_seq_one_letter_code
_entity_poly.pdbx_strand_id
1 'polypeptide(L)'
;MSKRSLSPQILPPAKRPHTTHPNPPQQRTSIVDALYDELILYIFSYLSWVDLCVAQVINRNWARLAVDNELWRKQYLLVFEKPRLRGARGPAARFDSREIKPLPTRARVHDSAYRDWKWMFRISSNWRKGRCSVEMLPCSSQLPSNPNSFNNFSRHLLVTNSLIITAPARPSCGPIIYVTGPTESCFVVCRPNDAISCRITSLVNDQSALALGDCRIITFLSNGEFICYRFRHNPLSATLQFRSAAPRSRLSPVTQAVYHHPLLVTLSRDFTLALYNLESNTANHTQTLSSFTSFPPVSLVLSTPSPSTYKLVLAYAIPVYPQHWTAGATELMISGTTMTVDSVPGPTSQDTSLSFVNPSTSQKLTVHSTRTARAVDVPFGWVDERKLRIMREQWSRKVNRVADIQTDGKWVILSSGDQLTGLENRLASPGSAFNPSCPAPLPETDDSDASEMSSFTPSLHSPTSLQLYRLILPVHTSVSSSPPRLVFMRSLHGQTGPVTSLSLSDGRCVSLSLNGSVWVWDLEAGTGAEVAAAGLSSMDGLVLGPNAEIIKGSVSFDERRLIIAQSDNVVVRRFDM
;
A
#
# COMPACT_ATOMS: atom_id res chain seq x y z
N MET A 1 -21.48 54.61 77.82
CA MET A 1 -21.06 54.04 76.53
C MET A 1 -22.07 52.99 76.12
N SER A 2 -22.80 53.19 75.03
CA SER A 2 -23.95 52.35 74.63
C SER A 2 -23.62 51.46 73.43
N LYS A 3 -24.28 50.28 73.40
CA LYS A 3 -24.55 49.37 72.25
C LYS A 3 -23.37 48.43 71.91
N ARG A 4 -23.50 47.09 71.86
CA ARG A 4 -24.65 46.18 71.60
C ARG A 4 -24.49 44.85 72.36
N SER A 5 -25.60 44.30 72.82
CA SER A 5 -25.75 42.87 73.11
C SER A 5 -25.85 42.07 71.81
N LEU A 6 -25.25 40.89 71.77
CA LEU A 6 -25.53 39.89 70.75
C LEU A 6 -26.68 39.01 71.25
N SER A 7 -27.71 38.88 70.43
CA SER A 7 -28.90 38.05 70.65
C SER A 7 -28.56 36.55 70.72
N PRO A 8 -29.32 35.74 71.48
CA PRO A 8 -29.10 34.31 71.56
C PRO A 8 -29.74 33.63 70.34
N GLN A 9 -28.94 32.98 69.50
CA GLN A 9 -29.47 32.00 68.55
C GLN A 9 -29.01 30.60 68.93
N ILE A 10 -30.01 29.73 68.96
CA ILE A 10 -30.04 28.36 69.47
C ILE A 10 -29.01 27.50 68.73
N LEU A 11 -28.09 26.89 69.49
CA LEU A 11 -27.21 25.86 68.97
C LEU A 11 -28.06 24.71 68.39
N PRO A 12 -27.77 24.22 67.17
CA PRO A 12 -28.50 23.09 66.61
C PRO A 12 -28.33 21.86 67.52
N PRO A 13 -29.37 21.02 67.64
CA PRO A 13 -29.36 19.88 68.56
C PRO A 13 -28.21 18.94 68.23
N ALA A 14 -27.53 18.47 69.29
CA ALA A 14 -26.49 17.46 69.19
C ALA A 14 -26.98 16.27 68.34
N LYS A 15 -26.19 15.93 67.32
CA LYS A 15 -26.49 14.85 66.37
C LYS A 15 -26.71 13.56 67.16
N ARG A 16 -27.96 13.09 67.20
CA ARG A 16 -28.34 11.84 67.87
C ARG A 16 -27.46 10.70 67.35
N PRO A 17 -26.90 9.84 68.21
CA PRO A 17 -26.23 8.62 67.75
C PRO A 17 -27.27 7.72 67.06
N HIS A 18 -27.12 7.54 65.75
CA HIS A 18 -27.85 6.52 65.00
C HIS A 18 -27.27 5.14 65.33
N THR A 19 -27.62 4.60 66.49
CA THR A 19 -27.54 3.17 66.78
C THR A 19 -28.93 2.68 67.13
N THR A 20 -29.74 2.48 66.10
CA THR A 20 -30.87 1.56 66.15
C THR A 20 -30.86 0.85 64.81
N HIS A 21 -30.63 -0.47 64.85
CA HIS A 21 -30.74 -1.38 63.72
C HIS A 21 -32.12 -1.23 63.06
N PRO A 22 -32.23 -0.82 61.78
CA PRO A 22 -32.97 -1.62 60.84
C PRO A 22 -32.06 -2.79 60.45
N ASN A 23 -32.63 -3.97 60.18
CA ASN A 23 -31.90 -5.03 59.48
C ASN A 23 -31.03 -4.42 58.38
N PRO A 24 -29.74 -4.79 58.24
CA PRO A 24 -29.03 -4.39 57.03
C PRO A 24 -29.95 -4.81 55.88
N PRO A 25 -30.16 -3.98 54.84
CA PRO A 25 -30.63 -4.58 53.61
C PRO A 25 -29.70 -5.76 53.41
N GLN A 26 -30.24 -6.97 53.21
CA GLN A 26 -29.45 -8.02 52.60
C GLN A 26 -29.01 -7.40 51.28
N GLN A 27 -27.91 -6.65 51.30
CA GLN A 27 -27.06 -6.42 50.17
C GLN A 27 -26.79 -7.84 49.78
N ARG A 28 -27.55 -8.32 48.79
CA ARG A 28 -27.15 -9.46 48.01
C ARG A 28 -25.80 -9.01 47.49
N THR A 29 -24.75 -9.30 48.26
CA THR A 29 -23.39 -9.12 47.85
C THR A 29 -23.36 -9.93 46.58
N SER A 30 -23.36 -9.21 45.46
CA SER A 30 -23.31 -9.89 44.18
C SER A 30 -22.07 -10.77 44.30
N ILE A 31 -22.11 -12.01 43.78
CA ILE A 31 -20.92 -12.89 43.73
C ILE A 31 -19.69 -12.09 43.28
N VAL A 32 -19.92 -11.05 42.48
CA VAL A 32 -18.90 -10.18 41.94
C VAL A 32 -18.32 -9.13 42.87
N ASP A 33 -19.05 -8.67 43.89
CA ASP A 33 -18.48 -7.78 44.91
C ASP A 33 -17.58 -8.55 45.89
N ALA A 34 -17.64 -9.89 45.86
CA ALA A 34 -16.85 -10.79 46.70
C ALA A 34 -15.61 -11.36 46.01
N LEU A 35 -15.51 -11.26 44.67
CA LEU A 35 -14.38 -11.80 43.91
C LEU A 35 -13.25 -10.77 43.80
N TYR A 36 -12.01 -11.25 43.90
CA TYR A 36 -10.83 -10.45 43.60
C TYR A 36 -10.78 -10.09 42.10
N ASP A 37 -10.24 -8.92 41.79
CA ASP A 37 -10.10 -8.42 40.42
C ASP A 37 -9.44 -9.44 39.47
N GLU A 38 -8.44 -10.20 39.95
CA GLU A 38 -7.75 -11.23 39.15
C GLU A 38 -8.66 -12.41 38.75
N LEU A 39 -9.58 -12.80 39.63
CA LEU A 39 -10.56 -13.86 39.32
C LEU A 39 -11.58 -13.35 38.31
N ILE A 40 -11.99 -12.08 38.42
CA ILE A 40 -12.89 -11.44 37.46
C ILE A 40 -12.19 -11.33 36.09
N LEU A 41 -10.93 -10.94 36.04
CA LEU A 41 -10.13 -10.91 34.80
C LEU A 41 -9.95 -12.31 34.21
N TYR A 42 -9.76 -13.33 35.05
CA TYR A 42 -9.70 -14.72 34.59
C TYR A 42 -11.03 -15.17 33.97
N ILE A 43 -12.16 -14.86 34.60
CA ILE A 43 -13.50 -15.11 34.03
C ILE A 43 -13.68 -14.35 32.71
N PHE A 44 -13.29 -13.07 32.67
CA PHE A 44 -13.37 -12.24 31.47
C PHE A 44 -12.49 -12.74 30.34
N SER A 45 -11.42 -13.49 30.63
CA SER A 45 -10.56 -14.08 29.60
C SER A 45 -11.27 -15.15 28.75
N TYR A 46 -12.36 -15.72 29.25
CA TYR A 46 -13.21 -16.68 28.53
C TYR A 46 -14.37 -16.03 27.76
N LEU A 47 -14.62 -14.74 27.97
CA LEU A 47 -15.71 -14.02 27.31
C LEU A 47 -15.34 -13.62 25.88
N SER A 48 -16.34 -13.51 25.00
CA SER A 48 -16.14 -12.93 23.67
C SER A 48 -15.96 -11.40 23.76
N TRP A 49 -15.39 -10.78 22.73
CA TRP A 49 -15.29 -9.31 22.67
C TRP A 49 -16.67 -8.61 22.69
N VAL A 50 -17.75 -9.31 22.32
CA VAL A 50 -19.12 -8.79 22.40
C VAL A 50 -19.56 -8.75 23.86
N ASP A 51 -19.36 -9.85 24.59
CA ASP A 51 -19.73 -9.96 26.00
C ASP A 51 -18.88 -9.04 26.88
N LEU A 52 -17.59 -8.83 26.54
CA LEU A 52 -16.74 -7.83 27.19
C LEU A 52 -17.28 -6.40 27.03
N CYS A 53 -17.89 -6.07 25.88
CA CYS A 53 -18.54 -4.78 25.69
C CYS A 53 -19.84 -4.68 26.52
N VAL A 54 -20.60 -5.76 26.65
CA VAL A 54 -21.80 -5.79 27.52
C VAL A 54 -21.42 -5.67 28.99
N ALA A 55 -20.35 -6.36 29.41
CA ALA A 55 -19.79 -6.28 30.75
C ALA A 55 -19.43 -4.84 31.17
N GLN A 56 -19.02 -3.99 30.22
CA GLN A 56 -18.72 -2.59 30.49
C GLN A 56 -19.93 -1.76 30.93
N VAL A 57 -21.15 -2.20 30.62
CA VAL A 57 -22.38 -1.47 30.94
C VAL A 57 -22.92 -1.83 32.33
N ILE A 58 -22.45 -2.91 32.95
CA ILE A 58 -23.04 -3.47 34.17
C ILE A 58 -22.70 -2.62 35.42
N ASN A 59 -21.42 -2.31 35.66
CA ASN A 59 -20.95 -1.51 36.80
C ASN A 59 -19.61 -0.84 36.45
N ARG A 60 -19.24 0.25 37.13
CA ARG A 60 -17.95 0.93 37.03
C ARG A 60 -16.74 0.02 37.24
N ASN A 61 -16.79 -0.94 38.19
CA ASN A 61 -15.66 -1.87 38.38
C ASN A 61 -15.51 -2.81 37.17
N TRP A 62 -16.61 -3.37 36.68
CA TRP A 62 -16.61 -4.20 35.46
C TRP A 62 -16.18 -3.40 34.23
N ALA A 63 -16.63 -2.16 34.10
CA ALA A 63 -16.22 -1.26 33.03
C ALA A 63 -14.70 -1.04 33.02
N ARG A 64 -14.09 -0.87 34.21
CA ARG A 64 -12.64 -0.76 34.34
C ARG A 64 -11.92 -2.06 33.95
N LEU A 65 -12.36 -3.19 34.49
CA LEU A 65 -11.71 -4.49 34.27
C LEU A 65 -11.91 -5.02 32.84
N ALA A 66 -13.06 -4.80 32.23
CA ALA A 66 -13.34 -5.21 30.85
C ALA A 66 -12.63 -4.36 29.79
N VAL A 67 -11.95 -3.27 30.19
CA VAL A 67 -11.08 -2.44 29.34
C VAL A 67 -9.61 -2.80 29.54
N ASP A 68 -9.29 -3.84 30.32
CA ASP A 68 -7.93 -4.29 30.54
C ASP A 68 -7.19 -4.61 29.23
N ASN A 69 -5.94 -4.14 29.13
CA ASN A 69 -5.18 -4.16 27.90
C ASN A 69 -4.74 -5.59 27.50
N GLU A 70 -4.48 -6.48 28.46
CA GLU A 70 -4.06 -7.85 28.17
C GLU A 70 -5.26 -8.72 27.75
N LEU A 71 -6.47 -8.46 28.27
CA LEU A 71 -7.69 -9.07 27.74
C LEU A 71 -7.87 -8.74 26.25
N TRP A 72 -7.80 -7.45 25.90
CA TRP A 72 -7.93 -7.01 24.51
C TRP A 72 -6.79 -7.49 23.63
N ARG A 73 -5.57 -7.64 24.17
CA ARG A 73 -4.45 -8.26 23.46
C ARG A 73 -4.74 -9.69 23.07
N LYS A 74 -5.21 -10.51 24.02
CA LYS A 74 -5.57 -11.92 23.77
C LYS A 74 -6.67 -12.01 22.71
N GLN A 75 -7.75 -11.24 22.88
CA GLN A 75 -8.85 -11.19 21.90
C GLN A 75 -8.37 -10.76 20.51
N TYR A 76 -7.50 -9.76 20.44
CA TYR A 76 -6.94 -9.28 19.19
C TYR A 76 -6.09 -10.35 18.49
N LEU A 77 -5.19 -11.01 19.22
CA LEU A 77 -4.35 -12.06 18.66
C LEU A 77 -5.17 -13.29 18.24
N LEU A 78 -6.22 -13.64 18.96
CA LEU A 78 -7.15 -14.71 18.59
C LEU A 78 -7.89 -14.41 17.28
N VAL A 79 -8.27 -13.14 17.03
CA VAL A 79 -9.11 -12.76 15.89
C VAL A 79 -8.32 -12.33 14.65
N PHE A 80 -7.12 -11.78 14.84
CA PHE A 80 -6.32 -11.16 13.76
C PHE A 80 -4.93 -11.77 13.59
N GLU A 81 -4.51 -12.69 14.47
CA GLU A 81 -3.28 -13.52 14.41
C GLU A 81 -1.93 -12.79 14.42
N LYS A 82 -1.89 -11.50 14.04
CA LYS A 82 -0.68 -10.67 13.99
C LYS A 82 -0.73 -9.60 15.06
N PRO A 83 0.36 -9.31 15.79
CA PRO A 83 0.42 -8.27 16.83
C PRO A 83 0.50 -6.82 16.26
N ARG A 84 0.20 -6.61 14.99
CA ARG A 84 0.27 -5.30 14.31
C ARG A 84 -0.97 -5.07 13.45
N LEU A 85 -1.25 -3.80 13.15
CA LEU A 85 -2.26 -3.45 12.15
C LEU A 85 -1.71 -3.79 10.76
N ARG A 86 -2.60 -4.25 9.87
CA ARG A 86 -2.25 -4.46 8.46
C ARG A 86 -2.29 -3.12 7.73
N GLY A 87 -1.48 -3.01 6.69
CA GLY A 87 -1.43 -1.83 5.83
C GLY A 87 -0.15 -1.00 5.94
N ALA A 88 0.75 -1.34 6.86
CA ALA A 88 2.06 -0.68 6.96
C ALA A 88 2.86 -0.88 5.65
N ARG A 89 3.34 0.21 5.05
CA ARG A 89 4.25 0.21 3.90
C ARG A 89 5.67 0.54 4.37
N GLY A 90 6.65 -0.30 4.01
CA GLY A 90 8.06 -0.16 4.42
C GLY A 90 8.58 -1.37 5.20
N PRO A 91 9.91 -1.50 5.39
CA PRO A 91 10.49 -2.65 6.08
C PRO A 91 9.89 -2.79 7.47
N ALA A 92 9.64 -4.04 7.85
CA ALA A 92 9.21 -4.44 9.19
C ALA A 92 10.15 -3.94 10.32
N ALA A 93 11.31 -3.37 9.96
CA ALA A 93 12.35 -2.84 10.83
C ALA A 93 12.10 -1.41 11.35
N ARG A 94 11.01 -0.72 11.00
CA ARG A 94 10.51 0.39 11.85
C ARG A 94 9.84 -0.19 13.11
N PHE A 95 10.60 -0.99 13.84
CA PHE A 95 10.47 -1.15 15.28
C PHE A 95 11.00 0.13 15.90
N ASP A 96 10.15 1.14 16.00
CA ASP A 96 10.20 1.95 17.20
C ASP A 96 9.29 1.27 18.24
N SER A 97 9.93 0.35 18.98
CA SER A 97 9.61 -0.08 20.34
C SER A 97 8.13 -0.27 20.71
N ARG A 98 7.63 -1.50 20.57
CA ARG A 98 6.49 -2.02 21.35
C ARG A 98 6.73 -3.48 21.76
N GLU A 99 7.94 -3.73 22.28
CA GLU A 99 8.22 -4.87 23.14
C GLU A 99 7.66 -4.59 24.54
N ILE A 100 6.98 -5.58 25.11
CA ILE A 100 6.45 -5.50 26.46
C ILE A 100 7.61 -5.79 27.41
N LYS A 101 8.03 -4.80 28.19
CA LYS A 101 8.75 -5.08 29.43
C LYS A 101 7.75 -5.59 30.46
N PRO A 102 8.03 -6.66 31.20
CA PRO A 102 7.29 -6.95 32.42
C PRO A 102 7.44 -5.73 33.36
N LEU A 103 6.34 -5.37 34.01
CA LEU A 103 6.08 -4.21 34.87
C LEU A 103 7.32 -3.60 35.57
N PRO A 104 7.32 -2.26 35.74
CA PRO A 104 7.76 -1.72 37.02
C PRO A 104 6.69 -0.83 37.66
N THR A 105 6.44 -1.17 38.92
CA THR A 105 5.90 -0.36 40.01
C THR A 105 6.22 1.14 39.85
N ARG A 106 5.17 1.97 39.80
CA ARG A 106 5.19 3.45 39.98
C ARG A 106 6.37 4.20 39.33
N ALA A 107 6.23 4.60 38.07
CA ALA A 107 6.88 5.82 37.56
C ALA A 107 6.11 6.39 36.36
N ARG A 108 5.57 7.61 36.51
CA ARG A 108 5.09 8.42 35.38
C ARG A 108 6.33 8.84 34.57
N VAL A 109 6.51 8.26 33.39
CA VAL A 109 7.43 8.74 32.35
C VAL A 109 6.64 8.73 31.04
N HIS A 110 6.66 9.87 30.34
CA HIS A 110 5.92 10.17 29.12
C HIS A 110 5.77 8.97 28.17
N ASP A 111 4.52 8.55 27.98
CA ASP A 111 4.08 7.36 27.26
C ASP A 111 4.45 7.36 25.77
N SER A 112 5.47 6.58 25.39
CA SER A 112 5.73 6.17 24.00
C SER A 112 5.66 4.66 23.78
N ALA A 113 5.26 3.87 24.80
CA ALA A 113 5.24 2.41 24.74
C ALA A 113 3.87 1.74 25.01
N TYR A 114 2.81 2.51 25.32
CA TYR A 114 1.48 1.92 25.53
C TYR A 114 0.81 1.57 24.18
N ARG A 115 0.58 0.28 23.95
CA ARG A 115 -0.20 -0.24 22.82
C ARG A 115 -1.63 -0.47 23.29
N ASP A 116 -2.55 0.39 22.90
CA ASP A 116 -3.98 0.20 23.17
C ASP A 116 -4.55 -0.89 22.25
N TRP A 117 -4.69 -2.11 22.80
CA TRP A 117 -5.19 -3.26 22.04
C TRP A 117 -6.68 -3.17 21.73
N LYS A 118 -7.47 -2.47 22.58
CA LYS A 118 -8.89 -2.23 22.31
C LYS A 118 -9.04 -1.33 21.09
N TRP A 119 -8.24 -0.28 21.01
CA TRP A 119 -8.18 0.59 19.83
C TRP A 119 -7.70 -0.16 18.59
N MET A 120 -6.67 -1.02 18.70
CA MET A 120 -6.24 -1.87 17.56
C MET A 120 -7.34 -2.81 17.08
N PHE A 121 -8.06 -3.43 18.01
CA PHE A 121 -9.20 -4.28 17.70
C PHE A 121 -10.29 -3.50 16.97
N ARG A 122 -10.60 -2.29 17.45
CA ARG A 122 -11.59 -1.41 16.82
C ARG A 122 -11.22 -1.07 15.39
N ILE A 123 -9.99 -0.63 15.13
CA ILE A 123 -9.52 -0.30 13.78
C ILE A 123 -9.57 -1.53 12.87
N SER A 124 -9.03 -2.67 13.30
CA SER A 124 -9.04 -3.88 12.48
C SER A 124 -10.47 -4.38 12.20
N SER A 125 -11.39 -4.21 13.16
CA SER A 125 -12.82 -4.50 12.97
C SER A 125 -13.50 -3.50 12.00
N ASN A 126 -13.15 -2.22 12.09
CA ASN A 126 -13.62 -1.17 11.17
C ASN A 126 -13.19 -1.50 9.73
N TRP A 127 -11.92 -1.88 9.52
CA TRP A 127 -11.44 -2.35 8.22
C TRP A 127 -12.19 -3.61 7.75
N ARG A 128 -12.38 -4.61 8.63
CA ARG A 128 -13.09 -5.85 8.29
C ARG A 128 -14.56 -5.62 7.93
N LYS A 129 -15.19 -4.56 8.45
CA LYS A 129 -16.59 -4.20 8.19
C LYS A 129 -16.76 -3.07 7.17
N GLY A 130 -15.67 -2.51 6.66
CA GLY A 130 -15.68 -1.34 5.79
C GLY A 130 -16.19 -0.03 6.43
N ARG A 131 -16.20 0.07 7.77
CA ARG A 131 -16.67 1.27 8.48
C ARG A 131 -15.57 2.33 8.55
N CYS A 132 -15.82 3.50 7.97
CA CYS A 132 -14.87 4.62 7.98
C CYS A 132 -15.58 5.98 8.06
N SER A 133 -14.92 6.99 8.61
CA SER A 133 -15.28 8.39 8.36
C SER A 133 -14.75 8.82 7.00
N VAL A 134 -15.42 9.78 6.36
CA VAL A 134 -15.03 10.30 5.04
C VAL A 134 -14.71 11.78 5.17
N GLU A 135 -13.53 12.17 4.73
CA GLU A 135 -13.04 13.55 4.69
C GLU A 135 -12.61 13.87 3.25
N MET A 136 -12.96 15.05 2.75
CA MET A 136 -12.49 15.52 1.45
C MET A 136 -11.32 16.48 1.65
N LEU A 137 -10.21 16.24 0.96
CA LEU A 137 -9.07 17.15 1.00
C LEU A 137 -9.33 18.34 0.07
N PRO A 138 -9.16 19.60 0.55
CA PRO A 138 -9.47 20.82 -0.21
C PRO A 138 -8.48 21.12 -1.36
N CYS A 139 -7.76 20.13 -1.87
CA CYS A 139 -6.75 20.27 -2.91
C CYS A 139 -7.31 20.71 -4.29
N SER A 140 -8.63 20.89 -4.39
CA SER A 140 -9.36 21.14 -5.64
C SER A 140 -9.77 22.61 -5.90
N SER A 141 -9.67 23.55 -4.94
CA SER A 141 -10.31 24.87 -5.09
C SER A 141 -9.39 26.08 -5.34
N GLN A 142 -8.06 25.92 -5.28
CA GLN A 142 -7.14 27.08 -5.32
C GLN A 142 -6.57 27.43 -6.71
N LEU A 143 -6.94 26.71 -7.77
CA LEU A 143 -6.63 27.13 -9.13
C LEU A 143 -7.92 27.65 -9.78
N PRO A 144 -7.95 28.89 -10.30
CA PRO A 144 -9.06 29.34 -11.13
C PRO A 144 -9.05 28.50 -12.41
N SER A 145 -9.75 27.37 -12.39
CA SER A 145 -10.05 26.62 -13.59
C SER A 145 -11.10 27.41 -14.36
N ASN A 146 -10.79 27.72 -15.61
CA ASN A 146 -11.80 28.11 -16.57
C ASN A 146 -12.86 26.98 -16.57
N PRO A 147 -14.16 27.27 -16.35
CA PRO A 147 -15.19 26.23 -16.18
C PRO A 147 -15.36 25.31 -17.41
N ASN A 148 -14.69 25.62 -18.52
CA ASN A 148 -14.72 24.87 -19.77
C ASN A 148 -13.47 23.99 -20.02
N SER A 149 -12.57 23.81 -19.04
CA SER A 149 -11.44 22.88 -19.16
C SER A 149 -11.44 21.89 -18.00
N PHE A 150 -12.32 20.88 -18.08
CA PHE A 150 -12.21 19.66 -17.30
C PHE A 150 -10.90 18.95 -17.67
N ASN A 151 -9.83 19.27 -16.94
CA ASN A 151 -8.51 18.72 -17.16
C ASN A 151 -8.42 17.36 -16.47
N ASN A 152 -8.85 16.32 -17.18
CA ASN A 152 -9.00 14.93 -16.72
C ASN A 152 -7.66 14.20 -16.52
N PHE A 153 -6.86 14.62 -15.53
CA PHE A 153 -5.56 13.99 -15.25
C PHE A 153 -5.61 13.05 -14.04
N SER A 154 -4.91 11.91 -14.15
CA SER A 154 -4.68 11.02 -13.01
C SER A 154 -3.86 11.73 -11.92
N ARG A 155 -4.05 11.36 -10.66
CA ARG A 155 -3.21 11.83 -9.54
C ARG A 155 -2.37 10.70 -8.99
N HIS A 156 -1.09 10.98 -8.75
CA HIS A 156 -0.23 10.10 -7.99
C HIS A 156 -0.43 10.35 -6.50
N LEU A 157 -0.58 9.27 -5.73
CA LEU A 157 -0.82 9.31 -4.30
C LEU A 157 0.32 8.61 -3.58
N LEU A 158 0.77 9.23 -2.49
CA LEU A 158 1.70 8.61 -1.57
C LEU A 158 1.30 8.92 -0.13
N VAL A 159 1.23 7.88 0.69
CA VAL A 159 0.89 7.98 2.12
C VAL A 159 2.11 7.60 2.93
N THR A 160 2.55 8.52 3.78
CA THR A 160 3.65 8.29 4.72
C THR A 160 3.17 8.63 6.12
N ASN A 161 3.44 7.80 7.13
CA ASN A 161 3.16 8.02 8.56
C ASN A 161 2.04 9.04 8.88
N SER A 162 2.35 10.34 8.90
CA SER A 162 1.39 11.43 9.13
C SER A 162 1.06 12.30 7.91
N LEU A 163 1.86 12.24 6.83
CA LEU A 163 1.73 13.07 5.64
C LEU A 163 0.97 12.36 4.52
N ILE A 164 0.15 13.14 3.81
CA ILE A 164 -0.54 12.76 2.58
C ILE A 164 0.08 13.57 1.46
N ILE A 165 0.63 12.90 0.46
CA ILE A 165 1.29 13.55 -0.67
C ILE A 165 0.49 13.25 -1.93
N THR A 166 0.12 14.31 -2.64
CA THR A 166 -0.63 14.20 -3.89
C THR A 166 0.06 15.00 -4.98
N ALA A 167 0.13 14.42 -6.18
CA ALA A 167 0.67 15.09 -7.35
C ALA A 167 -0.24 14.87 -8.55
N PRO A 168 -0.76 15.93 -9.19
CA PRO A 168 -1.47 15.80 -10.45
C PRO A 168 -0.50 15.42 -11.57
N ALA A 169 -0.88 14.46 -12.43
CA ALA A 169 -0.13 14.08 -13.62
C ALA A 169 -0.37 15.06 -14.80
N ARG A 170 -0.63 16.33 -14.50
CA ARG A 170 -0.88 17.39 -15.48
C ARG A 170 0.45 17.89 -16.04
N PRO A 171 0.62 17.95 -17.38
CA PRO A 171 1.78 18.59 -17.99
C PRO A 171 1.82 20.08 -17.64
N SER A 172 2.94 20.55 -17.08
CA SER A 172 3.18 21.96 -16.82
C SER A 172 4.68 22.26 -16.81
N CYS A 173 5.05 23.54 -16.95
CA CYS A 173 6.45 23.97 -16.83
C CYS A 173 6.96 23.97 -15.37
N GLY A 174 6.11 23.60 -14.42
CA GLY A 174 6.43 23.54 -13.00
C GLY A 174 5.42 22.65 -12.29
N PRO A 175 5.50 21.32 -12.44
CA PRO A 175 4.59 20.41 -11.76
C PRO A 175 4.66 20.60 -10.24
N ILE A 176 3.51 20.50 -9.60
CA ILE A 176 3.35 20.82 -8.17
C ILE A 176 3.07 19.54 -7.40
N ILE A 177 3.67 19.44 -6.22
CA ILE A 177 3.39 18.39 -5.24
C ILE A 177 2.74 19.05 -4.04
N TYR A 178 1.57 18.55 -3.65
CA TYR A 178 0.88 18.97 -2.45
C TYR A 178 1.19 18.00 -1.33
N VAL A 179 1.62 18.54 -0.19
CA VAL A 179 1.90 17.78 1.02
C VAL A 179 0.98 18.28 2.11
N THR A 180 0.10 17.40 2.58
CA THR A 180 -0.87 17.69 3.63
C THR A 180 -0.50 16.90 4.87
N GLY A 181 -0.11 17.61 5.92
CA GLY A 181 0.01 17.07 7.27
C GLY A 181 -1.30 17.17 8.04
N PRO A 182 -1.32 16.79 9.33
CA PRO A 182 -2.51 16.83 10.17
C PRO A 182 -2.98 18.25 10.49
N THR A 183 -2.07 19.22 10.57
CA THR A 183 -2.36 20.61 10.95
C THR A 183 -2.04 21.61 9.85
N GLU A 184 -1.05 21.32 9.02
CA GLU A 184 -0.51 22.22 8.00
C GLU A 184 -0.47 21.54 6.63
N SER A 185 -0.59 22.34 5.57
CA SER A 185 -0.39 21.91 4.19
C SER A 185 0.61 22.81 3.50
N CYS A 186 1.53 22.24 2.75
CA CYS A 186 2.47 22.97 1.90
C CYS A 186 2.47 22.42 0.48
N PHE A 187 3.07 23.15 -0.44
CA PHE A 187 3.29 22.69 -1.81
C PHE A 187 4.73 22.94 -2.26
N VAL A 188 5.20 22.11 -3.18
CA VAL A 188 6.55 22.19 -3.74
C VAL A 188 6.44 22.20 -5.25
N VAL A 189 7.13 23.15 -5.90
CA VAL A 189 7.20 23.24 -7.35
C VAL A 189 8.44 22.51 -7.85
N CYS A 190 8.23 21.47 -8.64
CA CYS A 190 9.26 20.66 -9.27
C CYS A 190 9.61 21.23 -10.64
N ARG A 191 10.38 22.33 -10.69
CA ARG A 191 10.80 22.92 -11.97
C ARG A 191 11.79 21.98 -12.69
N PRO A 192 11.60 21.60 -13.96
CA PRO A 192 12.62 20.89 -14.75
C PRO A 192 13.82 21.81 -15.04
N ASN A 193 14.99 21.25 -15.37
CA ASN A 193 16.16 22.08 -15.74
C ASN A 193 15.92 22.82 -17.05
N ASP A 194 15.49 22.08 -18.07
CA ASP A 194 15.02 22.64 -19.32
C ASP A 194 13.57 23.08 -19.07
N ALA A 195 13.23 24.34 -19.31
CA ALA A 195 11.90 24.92 -19.04
C ALA A 195 10.74 24.34 -19.90
N ILE A 196 10.87 23.08 -20.31
CA ILE A 196 9.95 22.28 -21.09
C ILE A 196 8.81 21.79 -20.20
N SER A 197 7.59 21.82 -20.73
CA SER A 197 6.41 21.25 -20.05
C SER A 197 6.61 19.76 -19.76
N CYS A 198 6.55 19.40 -18.47
CA CYS A 198 6.72 18.04 -17.98
C CYS A 198 5.54 17.66 -17.08
N ARG A 199 5.28 16.36 -16.92
CA ARG A 199 4.34 15.85 -15.92
C ARG A 199 5.06 14.95 -14.94
N ILE A 200 4.54 14.86 -13.72
CA ILE A 200 4.98 13.86 -12.75
C ILE A 200 4.48 12.50 -13.22
N THR A 201 5.36 11.51 -13.24
CA THR A 201 5.06 10.14 -13.71
C THR A 201 5.00 9.14 -12.57
N SER A 202 5.79 9.34 -11.51
CA SER A 202 5.77 8.53 -10.30
C SER A 202 6.31 9.30 -9.10
N LEU A 203 5.91 8.86 -7.91
CA LEU A 203 6.40 9.35 -6.62
C LEU A 203 6.84 8.15 -5.78
N VAL A 204 7.95 8.30 -5.05
CA VAL A 204 8.45 7.26 -4.14
C VAL A 204 8.90 7.88 -2.83
N ASN A 205 8.68 7.17 -1.73
CA ASN A 205 9.13 7.54 -0.40
C ASN A 205 10.31 6.64 0.01
N ASP A 206 11.22 7.21 0.78
CA ASP A 206 12.32 6.51 1.40
C ASP A 206 11.82 5.53 2.47
N GLN A 207 12.12 4.26 2.20
CA GLN A 207 11.80 3.17 3.09
C GLN A 207 12.82 3.00 4.22
N SER A 208 13.97 3.70 4.18
CA SER A 208 14.93 3.65 5.27
C SER A 208 14.35 4.24 6.57
N ALA A 209 14.87 3.82 7.71
CA ALA A 209 14.50 4.38 9.00
C ALA A 209 15.08 5.79 9.15
N LEU A 210 14.33 6.81 8.71
CA LEU A 210 14.61 8.20 9.02
C LEU A 210 14.04 8.55 10.40
N ALA A 211 14.59 9.60 11.03
CA ALA A 211 14.14 10.09 12.33
C ALA A 211 12.62 10.38 12.34
N LEU A 212 12.00 10.32 13.52
CA LEU A 212 10.57 10.53 13.69
C LEU A 212 10.14 11.90 13.11
N GLY A 213 9.32 11.87 12.05
CA GLY A 213 8.84 13.10 11.39
C GLY A 213 9.68 13.57 10.21
N ASP A 214 10.74 12.86 9.84
CA ASP A 214 11.53 13.11 8.64
C ASP A 214 11.21 12.09 7.54
N CYS A 215 11.07 12.59 6.32
CA CYS A 215 10.70 11.80 5.15
C CYS A 215 11.51 12.28 3.95
N ARG A 216 11.99 11.37 3.10
CA ARG A 216 12.61 11.73 1.82
C ARG A 216 11.76 11.19 0.70
N ILE A 217 11.44 12.03 -0.27
CA ILE A 217 10.59 11.68 -1.41
C ILE A 217 11.34 12.00 -2.69
N ILE A 218 11.31 11.05 -3.62
CA ILE A 218 11.84 11.23 -4.96
C ILE A 218 10.68 11.32 -5.93
N THR A 219 10.78 12.30 -6.82
CA THR A 219 9.74 12.72 -7.75
C THR A 219 10.29 12.52 -9.15
N PHE A 220 9.55 11.80 -10.00
CA PHE A 220 10.01 11.48 -11.35
C PHE A 220 9.20 12.27 -12.36
N LEU A 221 9.91 12.89 -13.30
CA LEU A 221 9.34 13.71 -14.35
C LEU A 221 9.37 12.96 -15.69
N SER A 222 8.46 13.35 -16.59
CA SER A 222 8.35 12.74 -17.92
C SER A 222 9.56 12.93 -18.83
N ASN A 223 10.43 13.90 -18.53
CA ASN A 223 11.71 14.10 -19.22
C ASN A 223 12.81 13.13 -18.75
N GLY A 224 12.54 12.27 -17.75
CA GLY A 224 13.50 11.34 -17.17
C GLY A 224 14.33 11.93 -16.03
N GLU A 225 14.16 13.21 -15.70
CA GLU A 225 14.73 13.78 -14.47
C GLU A 225 14.00 13.26 -13.24
N PHE A 226 14.73 13.15 -12.14
CA PHE A 226 14.15 12.96 -10.83
C PHE A 226 14.76 13.87 -9.78
N ILE A 227 13.92 14.29 -8.85
CA ILE A 227 14.25 15.29 -7.83
C ILE A 227 13.95 14.71 -6.45
N CYS A 228 14.92 14.80 -5.54
CA CYS A 228 14.79 14.34 -4.16
C CYS A 228 14.53 15.51 -3.21
N TYR A 229 13.45 15.42 -2.45
CA TYR A 229 13.07 16.37 -1.40
C TYR A 229 13.08 15.69 -0.04
N ARG A 230 13.61 16.39 0.97
CA ARG A 230 13.46 16.04 2.39
C ARG A 230 12.34 16.87 2.98
N PHE A 231 11.35 16.21 3.57
CA PHE A 231 10.25 16.83 4.28
C PHE A 231 10.41 16.60 5.78
N ARG A 232 10.28 17.67 6.56
CA ARG A 232 10.20 17.62 8.03
C ARG A 232 8.79 17.95 8.46
N HIS A 233 8.27 17.24 9.46
CA HIS A 233 6.88 17.35 9.88
C HIS A 233 6.58 18.51 10.83
N ASN A 234 7.58 19.03 11.56
CA ASN A 234 7.37 20.08 12.57
C ASN A 234 8.59 21.02 12.67
N PRO A 235 8.52 22.24 12.10
CA PRO A 235 7.47 22.77 11.21
C PRO A 235 7.46 22.05 9.85
N LEU A 236 6.31 22.06 9.15
CA LEU A 236 6.21 21.44 7.83
C LEU A 236 7.11 22.19 6.83
N SER A 237 8.26 21.60 6.51
CA SER A 237 9.24 22.22 5.61
C SER A 237 9.76 21.23 4.58
N ALA A 238 9.89 21.70 3.35
CA ALA A 238 10.45 20.95 2.23
C ALA A 238 11.82 21.50 1.86
N THR A 239 12.82 20.64 1.78
CA THR A 239 14.19 21.01 1.39
C THR A 239 14.62 20.16 0.21
N LEU A 240 15.04 20.80 -0.87
CA LEU A 240 15.65 20.12 -2.01
C LEU A 240 16.99 19.51 -1.57
N GLN A 241 17.16 18.20 -1.70
CA GLN A 241 18.44 17.55 -1.40
C GLN A 241 19.32 17.48 -2.64
N PHE A 242 18.79 16.92 -3.72
CA PHE A 242 19.50 16.82 -4.99
C PHE A 242 18.55 16.64 -6.15
N ARG A 243 19.11 16.79 -7.35
CA ARG A 243 18.46 16.56 -8.64
C ARG A 243 19.36 15.68 -9.49
N SER A 244 18.79 14.71 -10.21
CA SER A 244 19.54 13.97 -11.22
C SER A 244 19.87 14.86 -12.42
N ALA A 245 21.05 14.72 -13.01
CA ALA A 245 21.32 15.35 -14.30
C ALA A 245 20.28 14.89 -15.34
N ALA A 246 19.88 15.80 -16.24
CA ALA A 246 19.03 15.44 -17.37
C ALA A 246 19.72 14.32 -18.16
N PRO A 247 19.03 13.19 -18.42
CA PRO A 247 19.66 12.11 -19.16
C PRO A 247 20.07 12.58 -20.55
N ARG A 248 21.30 12.26 -20.94
CA ARG A 248 21.78 12.48 -22.31
C ARG A 248 21.04 11.51 -23.23
N SER A 249 19.98 11.97 -23.89
CA SER A 249 19.18 11.29 -24.93
C SER A 249 18.12 10.26 -24.47
N ARG A 250 16.88 10.45 -24.96
CA ARG A 250 15.72 9.53 -25.09
C ARG A 250 15.57 8.41 -24.05
N LEU A 251 15.44 8.74 -22.76
CA LEU A 251 14.93 7.78 -21.79
C LEU A 251 13.41 7.76 -21.77
N SER A 252 12.84 6.56 -21.75
CA SER A 252 11.41 6.36 -21.57
C SER A 252 11.02 6.74 -20.12
N PRO A 253 9.83 7.34 -19.90
CA PRO A 253 9.46 7.87 -18.60
C PRO A 253 9.39 6.78 -17.53
N VAL A 254 9.83 7.11 -16.31
CA VAL A 254 9.76 6.20 -15.15
C VAL A 254 8.31 6.02 -14.74
N THR A 255 7.84 4.78 -14.74
CA THR A 255 6.44 4.43 -14.38
C THR A 255 6.34 3.98 -12.93
N GLN A 256 7.35 3.28 -12.43
CA GLN A 256 7.44 2.84 -11.04
C GLN A 256 8.85 3.00 -10.51
N ALA A 257 8.96 3.19 -9.19
CA ALA A 257 10.22 3.27 -8.51
C ALA A 257 10.07 2.78 -7.06
N VAL A 258 11.15 2.23 -6.52
CA VAL A 258 11.24 1.90 -5.10
C VAL A 258 12.57 2.40 -4.56
N TYR A 259 12.54 2.98 -3.36
CA TYR A 259 13.68 3.65 -2.76
C TYR A 259 13.87 3.19 -1.32
N HIS A 260 15.10 2.77 -1.00
CA HIS A 260 15.56 2.59 0.36
C HIS A 260 16.99 3.11 0.40
N HIS A 261 17.24 4.21 1.11
CA HIS A 261 18.57 4.82 1.11
C HIS A 261 19.67 3.81 1.46
N PRO A 262 20.77 3.73 0.67
CA PRO A 262 21.10 4.54 -0.51
C PRO A 262 20.64 3.97 -1.87
N LEU A 263 20.00 2.80 -1.92
CA LEU A 263 19.55 2.16 -3.17
C LEU A 263 18.25 2.77 -3.71
N LEU A 264 18.29 3.28 -4.94
CA LEU A 264 17.12 3.61 -5.74
C LEU A 264 17.00 2.64 -6.92
N VAL A 265 15.81 2.06 -7.09
CA VAL A 265 15.48 1.25 -8.27
C VAL A 265 14.32 1.92 -9.01
N THR A 266 14.47 2.07 -10.32
CA THR A 266 13.46 2.64 -11.20
C THR A 266 13.08 1.64 -12.28
N LEU A 267 11.85 1.72 -12.74
CA LEU A 267 11.33 0.98 -13.87
C LEU A 267 10.67 1.95 -14.85
N SER A 268 11.18 1.96 -16.07
CA SER A 268 10.69 2.78 -17.17
C SER A 268 9.47 2.16 -17.86
N ARG A 269 8.83 2.92 -18.76
CA ARG A 269 7.68 2.44 -19.57
C ARG A 269 8.03 1.31 -20.55
N ASP A 270 9.28 1.26 -21.01
CA ASP A 270 9.84 0.27 -21.93
C ASP A 270 10.43 -0.95 -21.20
N PHE A 271 10.07 -1.18 -19.93
CA PHE A 271 10.53 -2.34 -19.16
C PHE A 271 12.03 -2.41 -18.90
N THR A 272 12.70 -1.25 -18.82
CA THR A 272 14.08 -1.16 -18.37
C THR A 272 14.14 -0.82 -16.88
N LEU A 273 14.80 -1.68 -16.12
CA LEU A 273 15.00 -1.55 -14.69
C LEU A 273 16.40 -1.01 -14.44
N ALA A 274 16.50 0.18 -13.85
CA ALA A 274 17.77 0.85 -13.59
C ALA A 274 18.01 1.01 -12.08
N LEU A 275 19.22 0.65 -11.64
CA LEU A 275 19.69 0.78 -10.27
C LEU A 275 20.58 2.02 -10.15
N TYR A 276 20.39 2.75 -9.05
CA TYR A 276 21.17 3.93 -8.69
C TYR A 276 21.63 3.83 -7.25
N ASN A 277 22.87 4.22 -6.99
CA ASN A 277 23.41 4.48 -5.66
C ASN A 277 23.34 6.00 -5.37
N LEU A 278 22.68 6.37 -4.27
CA LEU A 278 22.42 7.76 -3.85
C LEU A 278 23.23 8.20 -2.61
N GLU A 279 24.30 7.48 -2.25
CA GLU A 279 25.11 7.74 -1.06
C GLU A 279 25.68 9.17 -1.00
N SER A 280 26.17 9.71 -2.12
CA SER A 280 26.80 11.04 -2.22
C SER A 280 25.82 12.19 -2.49
N ASN A 281 24.51 11.99 -2.30
CA ASN A 281 23.46 12.90 -2.81
C ASN A 281 23.59 13.17 -4.32
N THR A 282 24.23 12.27 -5.07
CA THR A 282 24.26 12.28 -6.53
C THR A 282 23.69 10.95 -7.02
N ALA A 283 23.05 10.99 -8.19
CA ALA A 283 22.50 9.80 -8.81
C ALA A 283 23.57 9.02 -9.58
N ASN A 284 24.24 8.08 -8.92
CA ASN A 284 25.24 7.24 -9.58
C ASN A 284 24.56 5.99 -10.14
N HIS A 285 24.40 5.91 -11.46
CA HIS A 285 23.85 4.73 -12.11
C HIS A 285 24.80 3.53 -11.99
N THR A 286 24.31 2.40 -11.51
CA THR A 286 25.14 1.20 -11.28
C THR A 286 24.91 0.10 -12.30
N GLN A 287 23.65 -0.20 -12.63
CA GLN A 287 23.27 -1.31 -13.50
C GLN A 287 21.90 -1.08 -14.16
N THR A 288 21.75 -1.53 -15.41
CA THR A 288 20.47 -1.61 -16.13
C THR A 288 20.14 -3.06 -16.46
N LEU A 289 18.88 -3.46 -16.28
CA LEU A 289 18.32 -4.75 -16.64
C LEU A 289 17.11 -4.56 -17.56
N SER A 290 16.87 -5.48 -18.49
CA SER A 290 15.70 -5.47 -19.38
C SER A 290 15.09 -6.87 -19.47
N SER A 291 13.80 -6.95 -19.79
CA SER A 291 13.09 -8.22 -19.98
C SER A 291 12.23 -8.15 -21.24
N PHE A 292 12.26 -9.21 -22.04
CA PHE A 292 11.41 -9.38 -23.22
C PHE A 292 10.11 -10.13 -22.92
N THR A 293 9.98 -10.72 -21.73
CA THR A 293 8.84 -11.60 -21.39
C THR A 293 7.99 -11.05 -20.24
N SER A 294 8.23 -9.79 -19.87
CA SER A 294 7.54 -9.07 -18.80
C SER A 294 6.84 -7.85 -19.38
N PHE A 295 5.57 -7.65 -19.02
CA PHE A 295 4.72 -6.64 -19.61
C PHE A 295 3.90 -5.91 -18.53
N PRO A 296 3.39 -4.69 -18.82
CA PRO A 296 2.64 -3.92 -17.85
C PRO A 296 1.22 -4.45 -17.74
N PRO A 297 0.51 -4.22 -16.63
CA PRO A 297 0.92 -3.47 -15.44
C PRO A 297 1.99 -4.19 -14.60
N VAL A 298 2.58 -3.47 -13.64
CA VAL A 298 3.69 -3.95 -12.79
C VAL A 298 3.47 -3.52 -11.34
N SER A 299 4.11 -4.20 -10.38
CA SER A 299 4.29 -3.74 -9.01
C SER A 299 5.67 -4.10 -8.49
N LEU A 300 6.28 -3.20 -7.73
CA LEU A 300 7.61 -3.36 -7.13
C LEU A 300 7.54 -3.28 -5.61
N VAL A 301 8.24 -4.18 -4.93
CA VAL A 301 8.42 -4.16 -3.47
C VAL A 301 9.89 -4.40 -3.14
N LEU A 302 10.48 -3.49 -2.36
CA LEU A 302 11.84 -3.61 -1.86
C LEU A 302 11.80 -3.96 -0.37
N SER A 303 12.69 -4.86 0.03
CA SER A 303 12.92 -5.21 1.43
C SER A 303 14.41 -5.39 1.69
N THR A 304 14.81 -5.26 2.95
CA THR A 304 16.21 -5.35 3.40
C THR A 304 16.37 -6.56 4.32
N PRO A 305 16.57 -7.78 3.77
CA PRO A 305 16.76 -8.98 4.58
C PRO A 305 18.03 -8.92 5.44
N SER A 306 19.07 -8.20 5.00
CA SER A 306 20.25 -7.89 5.78
C SER A 306 20.66 -6.43 5.55
N PRO A 307 21.49 -5.80 6.40
CA PRO A 307 21.88 -4.40 6.23
C PRO A 307 22.66 -4.12 4.94
N SER A 308 23.30 -5.14 4.34
CA SER A 308 24.09 -5.03 3.11
C SER A 308 23.41 -5.65 1.88
N THR A 309 22.25 -6.29 2.05
CA THR A 309 21.54 -6.97 0.97
C THR A 309 20.11 -6.45 0.86
N TYR A 310 19.72 -6.18 -0.37
CA TYR A 310 18.37 -5.76 -0.73
C TYR A 310 17.71 -6.86 -1.54
N LYS A 311 16.44 -7.09 -1.25
CA LYS A 311 15.57 -8.00 -1.98
C LYS A 311 14.48 -7.20 -2.65
N LEU A 312 14.50 -7.19 -3.98
CA LEU A 312 13.47 -6.59 -4.81
C LEU A 312 12.58 -7.69 -5.37
N VAL A 313 11.28 -7.56 -5.16
CA VAL A 313 10.25 -8.41 -5.77
C VAL A 313 9.47 -7.56 -6.78
N LEU A 314 9.45 -8.03 -8.02
CA LEU A 314 8.74 -7.42 -9.14
C LEU A 314 7.63 -8.39 -9.57
N ALA A 315 6.37 -7.95 -9.56
CA ALA A 315 5.24 -8.67 -10.14
C ALA A 315 4.80 -7.98 -11.44
N TYR A 316 4.52 -8.76 -12.48
CA TYR A 316 4.21 -8.24 -13.83
C TYR A 316 3.25 -9.15 -14.58
N ALA A 317 2.65 -8.64 -15.64
CA ALA A 317 1.78 -9.41 -16.52
C ALA A 317 2.61 -10.18 -17.57
N ILE A 318 2.14 -11.38 -17.93
CA ILE A 318 2.74 -12.25 -18.94
C ILE A 318 1.66 -12.66 -19.95
N PRO A 319 1.82 -12.35 -21.24
CA PRO A 319 0.91 -12.84 -22.28
C PRO A 319 1.12 -14.34 -22.50
N VAL A 320 0.02 -15.06 -22.63
CA VAL A 320 -0.05 -16.49 -22.90
C VAL A 320 -0.94 -16.69 -24.12
N TYR A 321 -0.41 -17.39 -25.12
CA TYR A 321 -1.14 -17.73 -26.35
C TYR A 321 -2.37 -18.61 -26.04
N PRO A 322 -3.51 -18.48 -26.76
CA PRO A 322 -3.77 -17.58 -27.90
C PRO A 322 -4.19 -16.15 -27.55
N GLN A 323 -4.87 -15.92 -26.43
CA GLN A 323 -5.33 -14.59 -26.03
C GLN A 323 -5.60 -14.55 -24.52
N HIS A 324 -4.56 -14.73 -23.72
CA HIS A 324 -4.66 -14.81 -22.26
C HIS A 324 -3.52 -14.06 -21.58
N TRP A 325 -3.74 -13.58 -20.36
CA TRP A 325 -2.73 -12.99 -19.49
C TRP A 325 -2.64 -13.71 -18.16
N THR A 326 -1.41 -13.85 -17.67
CA THR A 326 -1.12 -14.46 -16.37
C THR A 326 -0.17 -13.58 -15.57
N ALA A 327 -0.03 -13.87 -14.27
CA ALA A 327 0.91 -13.19 -13.41
C ALA A 327 2.30 -13.87 -13.43
N GLY A 328 3.34 -13.05 -13.47
CA GLY A 328 4.73 -13.42 -13.21
C GLY A 328 5.27 -12.66 -12.00
N ALA A 329 6.25 -13.25 -11.33
CA ALA A 329 7.00 -12.59 -10.28
C ALA A 329 8.49 -12.93 -10.37
N THR A 330 9.36 -11.92 -10.29
CA THR A 330 10.82 -12.09 -10.21
C THR A 330 11.35 -11.53 -8.91
N GLU A 331 12.22 -12.29 -8.26
CA GLU A 331 13.05 -11.86 -7.14
C GLU A 331 14.45 -11.49 -7.65
N LEU A 332 14.94 -10.33 -7.23
CA LEU A 332 16.28 -9.82 -7.49
C LEU A 332 16.98 -9.57 -6.15
N MET A 333 18.14 -10.18 -5.94
CA MET A 333 19.00 -9.93 -4.79
C MET A 333 20.12 -8.96 -5.20
N ILE A 334 20.19 -7.83 -4.50
CA ILE A 334 21.11 -6.73 -4.77
C ILE A 334 22.04 -6.57 -3.56
N SER A 335 23.34 -6.46 -3.79
CA SER A 335 24.31 -6.17 -2.74
C SER A 335 25.45 -5.32 -3.25
N GLY A 336 26.16 -4.64 -2.34
CA GLY A 336 27.42 -3.99 -2.66
C GLY A 336 28.52 -5.04 -2.67
N THR A 337 29.27 -5.16 -3.77
CA THR A 337 30.37 -6.12 -3.83
C THR A 337 31.58 -5.60 -3.06
N THR A 338 31.99 -6.28 -1.99
CA THR A 338 33.38 -6.21 -1.51
C THR A 338 34.17 -7.25 -2.30
N MET A 339 34.85 -6.83 -3.36
CA MET A 339 35.83 -7.68 -4.04
C MET A 339 37.05 -7.82 -3.12
N THR A 340 37.01 -8.72 -2.15
CA THR A 340 38.22 -9.36 -1.62
C THR A 340 38.38 -10.66 -2.38
N VAL A 341 39.14 -10.61 -3.47
CA VAL A 341 39.66 -11.82 -4.08
C VAL A 341 40.60 -12.42 -3.05
N ASP A 342 40.18 -13.51 -2.40
CA ASP A 342 41.11 -14.42 -1.71
C ASP A 342 42.03 -15.02 -2.78
N SER A 343 43.08 -14.27 -3.13
CA SER A 343 44.25 -14.82 -3.78
C SER A 343 44.94 -15.72 -2.77
N VAL A 344 44.91 -17.02 -3.04
CA VAL A 344 45.68 -18.09 -2.41
C VAL A 344 47.04 -17.56 -1.89
N PRO A 345 47.39 -17.71 -0.60
CA PRO A 345 48.69 -17.29 -0.10
C PRO A 345 49.75 -18.27 -0.61
N GLY A 346 50.51 -17.85 -1.61
CA GLY A 346 51.81 -18.46 -1.90
C GLY A 346 52.78 -18.12 -0.75
N PRO A 347 53.57 -19.07 -0.24
CA PRO A 347 54.50 -18.78 0.83
C PRO A 347 55.72 -18.09 0.21
N THR A 348 56.03 -16.86 0.62
CA THR A 348 57.38 -16.41 0.99
C THR A 348 57.46 -14.89 1.16
N SER A 349 58.35 -14.50 2.09
CA SER A 349 58.87 -13.17 2.42
C SER A 349 57.94 -12.17 3.14
N GLN A 350 58.41 -11.88 4.35
CA GLN A 350 58.01 -10.82 5.25
C GLN A 350 58.10 -9.46 4.56
N ASP A 351 56.99 -8.72 4.52
CA ASP A 351 56.97 -7.27 4.71
C ASP A 351 55.57 -6.86 5.16
N THR A 352 55.47 -6.58 6.46
CA THR A 352 54.23 -6.22 7.15
C THR A 352 53.89 -4.76 6.85
N SER A 353 53.15 -4.52 5.77
CA SER A 353 52.42 -3.26 5.59
C SER A 353 50.92 -3.54 5.63
N LEU A 354 50.28 -3.13 6.73
CA LEU A 354 48.83 -3.15 6.89
C LEU A 354 48.25 -2.17 5.88
N SER A 355 47.76 -2.66 4.75
CA SER A 355 47.01 -1.84 3.80
C SER A 355 45.68 -1.42 4.45
N PHE A 356 45.66 -0.23 5.04
CA PHE A 356 44.43 0.50 5.33
C PHE A 356 43.65 0.64 4.01
N VAL A 357 42.56 -0.13 3.87
CA VAL A 357 41.61 0.08 2.78
C VAL A 357 40.98 1.44 3.01
N ASN A 358 41.28 2.41 2.14
CA ASN A 358 40.60 3.70 2.11
C ASN A 358 39.08 3.48 1.99
N PRO A 359 38.25 4.04 2.88
CA PRO A 359 36.79 3.89 2.82
C PRO A 359 36.13 4.72 1.70
N SER A 360 36.88 5.16 0.67
CA SER A 360 36.42 6.11 -0.36
C SER A 360 36.01 5.47 -1.68
N THR A 361 36.07 4.15 -1.84
CA THR A 361 35.51 3.48 -3.03
C THR A 361 34.03 3.18 -2.80
N SER A 362 33.17 4.04 -3.35
CA SER A 362 31.72 3.87 -3.35
C SER A 362 31.35 2.45 -3.80
N GLN A 363 30.68 1.69 -2.93
CA GLN A 363 30.28 0.33 -3.22
C GLN A 363 29.30 0.32 -4.39
N LYS A 364 29.64 -0.37 -5.48
CA LYS A 364 28.75 -0.52 -6.64
C LYS A 364 27.67 -1.54 -6.29
N LEU A 365 26.45 -1.07 -6.06
CA LEU A 365 25.28 -1.92 -5.82
C LEU A 365 24.87 -2.60 -7.12
N THR A 366 24.97 -3.93 -7.18
CA THR A 366 24.61 -4.74 -8.35
C THR A 366 23.72 -5.92 -7.99
N VAL A 367 22.94 -6.40 -8.95
CA VAL A 367 22.15 -7.62 -8.86
C VAL A 367 23.07 -8.82 -9.00
N HIS A 368 23.07 -9.70 -8.00
CA HIS A 368 23.89 -10.93 -8.01
C HIS A 368 23.05 -12.21 -8.18
N SER A 369 21.75 -12.16 -7.91
CA SER A 369 20.85 -13.31 -8.11
C SER A 369 19.49 -12.86 -8.63
N THR A 370 18.96 -13.63 -9.59
CA THR A 370 17.63 -13.43 -10.17
C THR A 370 16.89 -14.76 -10.19
N ARG A 371 15.68 -14.80 -9.63
CA ARG A 371 14.83 -16.01 -9.62
C ARG A 371 13.40 -15.65 -10.03
N THR A 372 12.81 -16.43 -10.93
CA THR A 372 11.52 -16.09 -11.54
C THR A 372 10.49 -17.19 -11.33
N ALA A 373 9.26 -16.82 -11.00
CA ALA A 373 8.11 -17.72 -10.92
C ALA A 373 6.98 -17.23 -11.84
N ARG A 374 6.31 -18.16 -12.50
CA ARG A 374 5.13 -17.89 -13.33
C ARG A 374 3.92 -18.61 -12.74
N ALA A 375 2.75 -18.00 -12.84
CA ALA A 375 1.50 -18.62 -12.37
C ALA A 375 1.08 -19.82 -13.24
N VAL A 376 1.39 -19.75 -14.54
CA VAL A 376 1.16 -20.83 -15.50
C VAL A 376 2.51 -21.23 -16.06
N ASP A 377 2.85 -22.49 -15.87
CA ASP A 377 3.98 -23.15 -16.51
C ASP A 377 3.39 -24.21 -17.43
N VAL A 378 3.49 -24.00 -18.74
CA VAL A 378 2.96 -24.95 -19.73
C VAL A 378 4.03 -26.03 -19.89
N PRO A 379 3.84 -27.26 -19.36
CA PRO A 379 4.84 -28.31 -19.47
C PRO A 379 5.08 -28.65 -20.94
N PHE A 380 6.35 -28.84 -21.28
CA PHE A 380 6.75 -29.33 -22.60
C PHE A 380 6.58 -30.86 -22.65
N GLY A 381 6.06 -31.39 -23.76
CA GLY A 381 5.95 -32.83 -24.01
C GLY A 381 4.64 -33.47 -23.57
N TRP A 382 4.69 -34.76 -23.23
CA TRP A 382 3.52 -35.55 -22.86
C TRP A 382 3.10 -35.27 -21.41
N VAL A 383 1.80 -35.03 -21.21
CA VAL A 383 1.23 -34.62 -19.93
C VAL A 383 0.22 -35.68 -19.49
N ASP A 384 0.40 -36.23 -18.30
CA ASP A 384 -0.53 -37.19 -17.70
C ASP A 384 -1.88 -36.51 -17.35
N GLU A 385 -2.94 -37.30 -17.23
CA GLU A 385 -4.33 -36.84 -17.09
C GLU A 385 -4.52 -35.91 -15.88
N ARG A 386 -3.84 -36.20 -14.76
CA ARG A 386 -3.87 -35.33 -13.57
C ARG A 386 -3.32 -33.93 -13.87
N LYS A 387 -2.19 -33.85 -14.56
CA LYS A 387 -1.57 -32.57 -14.93
C LYS A 387 -2.44 -31.85 -15.97
N LEU A 388 -3.02 -32.56 -16.94
CA LEU A 388 -3.98 -31.99 -17.89
C LEU A 388 -5.22 -31.41 -17.21
N ARG A 389 -5.74 -32.07 -16.15
CA ARG A 389 -6.87 -31.56 -15.37
C ARG A 389 -6.54 -30.25 -14.67
N ILE A 390 -5.38 -30.19 -13.99
CA ILE A 390 -4.88 -28.96 -13.36
C ILE A 390 -4.71 -27.85 -14.40
N MET A 391 -4.17 -28.17 -15.57
CA MET A 391 -4.04 -27.20 -16.67
C MET A 391 -5.40 -26.70 -17.14
N ARG A 392 -6.40 -27.58 -17.31
CA ARG A 392 -7.77 -27.16 -17.68
C ARG A 392 -8.38 -26.23 -16.65
N GLU A 393 -8.18 -26.48 -15.36
CA GLU A 393 -8.64 -25.59 -14.28
C GLU A 393 -7.92 -24.23 -14.28
N GLN A 394 -6.63 -24.21 -14.64
CA GLN A 394 -5.91 -22.95 -14.82
C GLN A 394 -6.43 -22.18 -16.04
N TRP A 395 -6.67 -22.88 -17.15
CA TRP A 395 -7.19 -22.33 -18.40
C TRP A 395 -8.67 -21.92 -18.32
N SER A 396 -9.44 -22.42 -17.34
CA SER A 396 -10.81 -21.94 -17.10
C SER A 396 -10.82 -20.58 -16.39
N ARG A 397 -9.67 -20.13 -15.85
CA ARG A 397 -9.49 -18.84 -15.18
C ARG A 397 -8.84 -17.82 -16.12
N LYS A 398 -9.34 -17.78 -17.36
CA LYS A 398 -8.81 -16.87 -18.38
C LYS A 398 -9.09 -15.41 -18.02
N VAL A 399 -8.07 -14.61 -18.25
CA VAL A 399 -8.05 -13.15 -18.20
C VAL A 399 -7.63 -12.69 -19.60
N ASN A 400 -8.48 -11.98 -20.32
CA ASN A 400 -8.16 -11.52 -21.69
C ASN A 400 -7.39 -10.20 -21.66
N ARG A 401 -7.55 -9.40 -20.60
CA ARG A 401 -6.86 -8.13 -20.35
C ARG A 401 -6.57 -7.96 -18.87
N VAL A 402 -5.46 -7.31 -18.54
CA VAL A 402 -5.07 -7.00 -17.16
C VAL A 402 -5.29 -5.52 -16.88
N ALA A 403 -6.09 -5.20 -15.87
CA ALA A 403 -6.29 -3.81 -15.47
C ALA A 403 -5.17 -3.29 -14.56
N ASP A 404 -4.76 -4.11 -13.59
CA ASP A 404 -3.68 -3.82 -12.64
C ASP A 404 -3.08 -5.10 -12.07
N ILE A 405 -1.84 -5.02 -11.57
CA ILE A 405 -1.18 -6.09 -10.82
C ILE A 405 -0.47 -5.50 -9.61
N GLN A 406 -0.62 -6.12 -8.44
CA GLN A 406 -0.01 -5.64 -7.20
C GLN A 406 0.62 -6.78 -6.42
N THR A 407 1.71 -6.48 -5.69
CA THR A 407 2.35 -7.43 -4.77
C THR A 407 2.80 -6.76 -3.48
N ASP A 408 2.78 -7.51 -2.36
CA ASP A 408 3.46 -7.14 -1.09
C ASP A 408 4.71 -7.99 -0.83
N GLY A 409 5.17 -8.77 -1.82
CA GLY A 409 6.28 -9.72 -1.69
C GLY A 409 5.88 -11.12 -1.20
N LYS A 410 4.64 -11.30 -0.69
CA LYS A 410 4.07 -12.61 -0.31
C LYS A 410 2.87 -12.98 -1.18
N TRP A 411 2.02 -12.02 -1.47
CA TRP A 411 0.81 -12.15 -2.27
C TRP A 411 1.00 -11.41 -3.60
N VAL A 412 0.40 -11.93 -4.65
CA VAL A 412 0.28 -11.27 -5.96
C VAL A 412 -1.18 -11.28 -6.37
N ILE A 413 -1.70 -10.13 -6.78
CA ILE A 413 -3.09 -9.99 -7.23
C ILE A 413 -3.10 -9.52 -8.67
N LEU A 414 -3.91 -10.17 -9.49
CA LEU A 414 -4.14 -9.83 -10.89
C LEU A 414 -5.62 -9.43 -11.06
N SER A 415 -5.90 -8.21 -11.51
CA SER A 415 -7.27 -7.79 -11.87
C SER A 415 -7.52 -7.96 -13.36
N SER A 416 -8.71 -8.48 -13.70
CA SER A 416 -9.18 -8.49 -15.08
C SER A 416 -9.61 -7.09 -15.52
N GLY A 417 -9.21 -6.73 -16.73
CA GLY A 417 -9.62 -5.54 -17.47
C GLY A 417 -10.59 -5.86 -18.62
N ASP A 418 -11.15 -7.06 -18.67
CA ASP A 418 -11.97 -7.55 -19.80
C ASP A 418 -13.18 -6.68 -20.10
N GLN A 419 -13.64 -5.91 -19.11
CA GLN A 419 -14.80 -5.04 -19.23
C GLN A 419 -14.48 -3.66 -19.83
N LEU A 420 -13.21 -3.32 -20.09
CA LEU A 420 -12.79 -2.03 -20.69
C LEU A 420 -12.74 -2.07 -22.24
N THR A 421 -13.57 -2.92 -22.87
CA THR A 421 -13.62 -3.07 -24.34
C THR A 421 -13.98 -1.74 -25.00
N GLY A 422 -13.15 -1.31 -25.96
CA GLY A 422 -13.34 -0.07 -26.74
C GLY A 422 -12.19 0.95 -26.68
N LEU A 423 -11.28 0.87 -25.69
CA LEU A 423 -10.45 2.04 -25.33
C LEU A 423 -8.94 2.03 -25.67
N GLU A 424 -8.32 0.91 -26.09
CA GLU A 424 -6.85 0.84 -26.27
C GLU A 424 -6.34 0.59 -27.71
N ASN A 425 -7.21 0.37 -28.70
CA ASN A 425 -6.78 0.30 -30.11
C ASN A 425 -6.11 1.60 -30.61
N ARG A 426 -6.05 2.67 -29.80
CA ARG A 426 -5.31 3.90 -30.11
C ARG A 426 -3.97 4.06 -29.37
N LEU A 427 -3.70 3.28 -28.32
CA LEU A 427 -2.46 3.40 -27.53
C LEU A 427 -1.54 2.17 -27.60
N ALA A 428 -2.04 1.05 -28.11
CA ALA A 428 -1.27 -0.16 -28.38
C ALA A 428 -1.19 -0.44 -29.90
N SER A 429 -0.54 0.47 -30.64
CA SER A 429 0.02 0.13 -31.95
C SER A 429 1.54 0.23 -31.85
N PRO A 430 2.28 -0.89 -31.78
CA PRO A 430 3.64 -0.88 -32.31
C PRO A 430 3.50 -0.68 -33.82
N GLY A 431 4.16 0.33 -34.38
CA GLY A 431 4.09 0.61 -35.81
C GLY A 431 4.44 -0.66 -36.60
N SER A 432 3.44 -1.25 -37.26
CA SER A 432 3.66 -2.31 -38.24
C SER A 432 4.09 -1.66 -39.55
N ALA A 433 5.38 -1.35 -39.64
CA ALA A 433 6.04 -1.12 -40.92
C ALA A 433 6.26 -2.48 -41.60
N PHE A 434 5.21 -3.12 -42.10
CA PHE A 434 5.30 -4.19 -43.11
C PHE A 434 3.95 -4.31 -43.80
N ASN A 435 3.81 -3.61 -44.93
CA ASN A 435 2.83 -3.96 -45.96
C ASN A 435 3.41 -5.13 -46.78
N PRO A 436 2.76 -6.29 -46.84
CA PRO A 436 2.82 -7.13 -48.02
C PRO A 436 1.53 -6.91 -48.81
N SER A 437 1.66 -6.15 -49.88
CA SER A 437 0.74 -6.12 -51.01
C SER A 437 0.52 -7.53 -51.57
N CYS A 438 -0.74 -7.97 -51.63
CA CYS A 438 -1.30 -8.69 -52.79
C CYS A 438 -2.83 -8.86 -52.65
N PRO A 439 -3.62 -8.66 -53.72
CA PRO A 439 -5.07 -8.61 -53.67
C PRO A 439 -5.68 -10.00 -53.90
N ALA A 440 -6.81 -10.29 -53.24
CA ALA A 440 -7.69 -11.40 -53.58
C ALA A 440 -9.14 -10.90 -53.66
N PRO A 441 -9.99 -11.49 -54.52
CA PRO A 441 -11.10 -10.80 -55.16
C PRO A 441 -12.38 -10.76 -54.31
N LEU A 442 -13.12 -9.67 -54.44
CA LEU A 442 -14.48 -9.49 -53.92
C LEU A 442 -15.47 -10.32 -54.77
N PRO A 443 -16.46 -10.97 -54.15
CA PRO A 443 -17.77 -11.12 -54.75
C PRO A 443 -18.67 -9.97 -54.30
N GLU A 444 -19.21 -9.25 -55.27
CA GLU A 444 -20.31 -8.30 -55.09
C GLU A 444 -21.56 -9.08 -54.68
N THR A 445 -22.11 -8.79 -53.51
CA THR A 445 -23.53 -8.95 -53.22
C THR A 445 -23.97 -7.78 -52.36
N ASP A 446 -24.80 -6.93 -52.97
CA ASP A 446 -25.65 -5.97 -52.30
C ASP A 446 -26.45 -6.68 -51.21
N ASP A 447 -26.30 -6.24 -49.97
CA ASP A 447 -27.36 -6.29 -48.97
C ASP A 447 -27.15 -5.17 -47.97
N SER A 448 -27.99 -4.16 -48.12
CA SER A 448 -28.26 -3.11 -47.16
C SER A 448 -28.97 -3.73 -45.95
N ASP A 449 -28.23 -4.12 -44.92
CA ASP A 449 -28.78 -4.30 -43.57
C ASP A 449 -27.72 -4.12 -42.49
N ALA A 450 -28.02 -3.15 -41.60
CA ALA A 450 -27.47 -2.91 -40.26
C ALA A 450 -26.01 -3.33 -39.98
N SER A 451 -25.10 -2.37 -40.10
CA SER A 451 -23.85 -2.37 -39.35
C SER A 451 -24.15 -2.21 -37.84
N GLU A 452 -24.54 -3.29 -37.16
CA GLU A 452 -24.45 -3.39 -35.70
C GLU A 452 -22.98 -3.49 -35.30
N MET A 453 -22.29 -2.35 -35.35
CA MET A 453 -21.05 -2.17 -34.62
C MET A 453 -21.43 -2.11 -33.14
N SER A 454 -21.52 -3.26 -32.49
CA SER A 454 -21.82 -3.38 -31.06
C SER A 454 -20.73 -2.65 -30.27
N SER A 455 -20.95 -1.37 -29.99
CA SER A 455 -20.20 -0.58 -29.04
C SER A 455 -20.44 -1.20 -27.66
N PHE A 456 -19.63 -2.18 -27.27
CA PHE A 456 -19.65 -2.77 -25.94
C PHE A 456 -19.21 -1.72 -24.93
N THR A 457 -20.18 -0.94 -24.44
CA THR A 457 -19.95 -0.07 -23.28
C THR A 457 -19.57 -0.94 -22.09
N PRO A 458 -18.51 -0.62 -21.32
CA PRO A 458 -18.19 -1.30 -20.08
C PRO A 458 -19.44 -1.36 -19.20
N SER A 459 -19.94 -2.54 -18.85
CA SER A 459 -21.03 -2.65 -17.88
C SER A 459 -20.50 -2.20 -16.52
N LEU A 460 -20.80 -0.96 -16.14
CA LEU A 460 -20.33 -0.35 -14.89
C LEU A 460 -20.81 -1.10 -13.64
N HIS A 461 -21.74 -2.05 -13.77
CA HIS A 461 -22.32 -2.79 -12.66
C HIS A 461 -22.12 -4.31 -12.76
N SER A 462 -21.36 -4.81 -13.74
CA SER A 462 -21.05 -6.23 -13.79
C SER A 462 -20.06 -6.62 -12.68
N PRO A 463 -20.22 -7.80 -12.07
CA PRO A 463 -19.26 -8.29 -11.10
C PRO A 463 -17.89 -8.47 -11.77
N THR A 464 -16.83 -8.05 -11.09
CA THR A 464 -15.44 -8.32 -11.46
C THR A 464 -14.78 -9.20 -10.40
N SER A 465 -14.03 -10.20 -10.85
CA SER A 465 -13.26 -11.07 -9.95
C SER A 465 -11.78 -10.79 -10.08
N LEU A 466 -11.07 -10.77 -8.95
CA LEU A 466 -9.62 -10.66 -8.89
C LEU A 466 -9.00 -12.04 -8.65
N GLN A 467 -7.85 -12.32 -9.24
CA GLN A 467 -7.14 -13.58 -9.01
C GLN A 467 -6.05 -13.37 -7.96
N LEU A 468 -6.09 -14.17 -6.88
CA LEU A 468 -5.10 -14.13 -5.80
C LEU A 468 -4.10 -15.29 -5.93
N TYR A 469 -2.81 -14.94 -5.93
CA TYR A 469 -1.70 -15.88 -5.95
C TYR A 469 -0.82 -15.74 -4.72
N ARG A 470 -0.30 -16.86 -4.22
CA ARG A 470 0.72 -16.91 -3.19
C ARG A 470 2.10 -17.06 -3.83
N LEU A 471 2.97 -16.10 -3.57
CA LEU A 471 4.36 -16.12 -3.96
C LEU A 471 5.18 -16.81 -2.88
N ILE A 472 5.85 -17.90 -3.26
CA ILE A 472 6.72 -18.69 -2.38
C ILE A 472 8.13 -18.52 -2.90
N LEU A 473 8.99 -17.90 -2.09
CA LEU A 473 10.41 -17.65 -2.38
C LEU A 473 11.26 -18.38 -1.34
N PRO A 474 11.60 -19.66 -1.54
CA PRO A 474 12.44 -20.42 -0.63
C PRO A 474 13.82 -19.78 -0.48
N VAL A 475 14.42 -19.84 0.70
CA VAL A 475 15.78 -19.33 0.91
C VAL A 475 16.75 -20.17 0.08
N HIS A 476 17.64 -19.50 -0.65
CA HIS A 476 18.63 -20.17 -1.50
C HIS A 476 19.82 -20.64 -0.66
N THR A 477 19.72 -21.82 -0.05
CA THR A 477 20.79 -22.41 0.77
C THR A 477 21.69 -23.36 -0.01
N SER A 478 21.22 -23.90 -1.14
CA SER A 478 21.95 -24.84 -1.99
C SER A 478 21.41 -24.87 -3.42
N VAL A 479 22.14 -25.50 -4.34
CA VAL A 479 21.71 -25.76 -5.73
C VAL A 479 20.47 -26.68 -5.79
N SER A 480 20.23 -27.47 -4.74
CA SER A 480 19.03 -28.29 -4.57
C SER A 480 17.84 -27.55 -3.94
N SER A 481 17.96 -26.24 -3.67
CA SER A 481 16.86 -25.45 -3.11
C SER A 481 15.67 -25.43 -4.07
N SER A 482 14.46 -25.57 -3.51
CA SER A 482 13.24 -25.58 -4.31
C SER A 482 13.08 -24.26 -5.08
N PRO A 483 12.70 -24.30 -6.37
CA PRO A 483 12.54 -23.09 -7.16
C PRO A 483 11.40 -22.22 -6.60
N PRO A 484 11.41 -20.90 -6.88
CA PRO A 484 10.30 -20.03 -6.52
C PRO A 484 9.02 -20.50 -7.22
N ARG A 485 7.88 -20.34 -6.54
CA ARG A 485 6.57 -20.77 -7.06
C ARG A 485 5.54 -19.68 -6.88
N LEU A 486 4.66 -19.54 -7.88
CA LEU A 486 3.51 -18.66 -7.83
C LEU A 486 2.25 -19.51 -7.94
N VAL A 487 1.55 -19.70 -6.82
CA VAL A 487 0.44 -20.66 -6.70
C VAL A 487 -0.87 -19.91 -6.64
N PHE A 488 -1.82 -20.25 -7.52
CA PHE A 488 -3.17 -19.70 -7.43
C PHE A 488 -3.84 -20.18 -6.14
N MET A 489 -4.46 -19.26 -5.41
CA MET A 489 -5.11 -19.56 -4.13
C MET A 489 -6.63 -19.50 -4.24
N ARG A 490 -7.18 -18.37 -4.71
CA ARG A 490 -8.63 -18.18 -4.85
C ARG A 490 -8.94 -16.97 -5.73
N SER A 491 -10.20 -16.87 -6.16
CA SER A 491 -10.75 -15.65 -6.74
C SER A 491 -11.36 -14.78 -5.64
N LEU A 492 -11.11 -13.47 -5.67
CA LEU A 492 -11.76 -12.49 -4.81
C LEU A 492 -13.00 -11.96 -5.53
N HIS A 493 -14.13 -12.02 -4.87
CA HIS A 493 -15.43 -11.59 -5.38
C HIS A 493 -15.96 -10.39 -4.58
N GLY A 494 -16.94 -9.69 -5.17
CA GLY A 494 -17.64 -8.57 -4.54
C GLY A 494 -17.55 -7.27 -5.35
N GLN A 495 -16.40 -7.02 -5.97
CA GLN A 495 -16.18 -5.80 -6.75
C GLN A 495 -17.18 -5.71 -7.91
N THR A 496 -17.79 -4.53 -8.06
CA THR A 496 -18.70 -4.20 -9.15
C THR A 496 -18.07 -3.18 -10.09
N GLY A 497 -18.17 -3.44 -11.39
CA GLY A 497 -17.61 -2.62 -12.45
C GLY A 497 -16.10 -2.84 -12.68
N PRO A 498 -15.56 -2.24 -13.76
CA PRO A 498 -14.15 -2.39 -14.14
C PRO A 498 -13.21 -1.83 -13.08
N VAL A 499 -12.17 -2.57 -12.72
CA VAL A 499 -11.14 -2.13 -11.77
C VAL A 499 -10.21 -1.12 -12.45
N THR A 500 -9.96 0.02 -11.81
CA THR A 500 -9.05 1.06 -12.31
C THR A 500 -7.71 1.04 -11.58
N SER A 501 -7.68 0.73 -10.29
CA SER A 501 -6.46 0.69 -9.50
C SER A 501 -6.57 -0.27 -8.33
N LEU A 502 -5.46 -0.93 -8.01
CA LEU A 502 -5.28 -1.77 -6.84
C LEU A 502 -4.19 -1.20 -5.94
N SER A 503 -4.31 -1.48 -4.64
CA SER A 503 -3.23 -1.28 -3.68
C SER A 503 -3.15 -2.50 -2.76
N LEU A 504 -1.95 -2.95 -2.45
CA LEU A 504 -1.70 -4.13 -1.61
C LEU A 504 -0.59 -3.83 -0.59
N SER A 505 -0.86 -4.12 0.68
CA SER A 505 0.18 -4.11 1.73
C SER A 505 -0.20 -5.00 2.92
N ASP A 506 0.77 -5.78 3.41
CA ASP A 506 0.66 -6.69 4.56
C ASP A 506 -0.57 -7.61 4.52
N GLY A 507 -0.87 -8.23 3.38
CA GLY A 507 -2.02 -9.12 3.22
C GLY A 507 -3.38 -8.42 3.27
N ARG A 508 -3.44 -7.10 3.09
CA ARG A 508 -4.67 -6.34 2.81
C ARG A 508 -4.64 -5.84 1.37
N CYS A 509 -5.70 -6.10 0.62
CA CYS A 509 -5.88 -5.55 -0.72
C CYS A 509 -7.03 -4.54 -0.71
N VAL A 510 -6.86 -3.45 -1.45
CA VAL A 510 -7.92 -2.48 -1.75
C VAL A 510 -8.04 -2.35 -3.25
N SER A 511 -9.27 -2.40 -3.78
CA SER A 511 -9.57 -2.09 -5.17
C SER A 511 -10.45 -0.86 -5.30
N LEU A 512 -10.21 -0.13 -6.37
CA LEU A 512 -11.02 0.97 -6.84
C LEU A 512 -11.58 0.60 -8.22
N SER A 513 -12.89 0.72 -8.42
CA SER A 513 -13.53 0.60 -9.73
C SER A 513 -13.68 1.96 -10.41
N LEU A 514 -14.04 1.91 -11.69
CA LEU A 514 -14.42 3.07 -12.46
C LEU A 514 -15.72 3.74 -11.96
N ASN A 515 -16.65 2.96 -11.39
CA ASN A 515 -17.93 3.48 -10.87
C ASN A 515 -17.81 4.12 -9.46
N GLY A 516 -16.58 4.17 -8.91
CA GLY A 516 -16.31 4.70 -7.57
C GLY A 516 -16.50 3.69 -6.43
N SER A 517 -16.87 2.44 -6.70
CA SER A 517 -16.96 1.38 -5.69
C SER A 517 -15.58 0.97 -5.19
N VAL A 518 -15.51 0.76 -3.88
CA VAL A 518 -14.27 0.47 -3.17
C VAL A 518 -14.45 -0.75 -2.30
N TRP A 519 -13.60 -1.74 -2.50
CA TRP A 519 -13.60 -2.98 -1.74
C TRP A 519 -12.25 -3.21 -1.08
N VAL A 520 -12.31 -3.85 0.08
CA VAL A 520 -11.14 -4.24 0.86
C VAL A 520 -11.21 -5.72 1.18
N TRP A 521 -10.11 -6.43 1.00
CA TRP A 521 -9.98 -7.84 1.37
C TRP A 521 -8.86 -8.08 2.36
N ASP A 522 -9.11 -8.96 3.32
CA ASP A 522 -8.08 -9.65 4.10
C ASP A 522 -7.71 -10.94 3.38
N LEU A 523 -6.50 -11.00 2.84
CA LEU A 523 -6.05 -12.10 1.98
C LEU A 523 -5.73 -13.39 2.75
N GLU A 524 -5.41 -13.27 4.05
CA GLU A 524 -5.12 -14.42 4.90
C GLU A 524 -6.45 -15.06 5.33
N ALA A 525 -7.37 -14.24 5.87
CA ALA A 525 -8.69 -14.71 6.31
C ALA A 525 -9.64 -15.02 5.13
N GLY A 526 -9.39 -14.45 3.95
CA GLY A 526 -10.26 -14.57 2.78
C GLY A 526 -11.58 -13.81 2.91
N THR A 527 -11.63 -12.79 3.77
CA THR A 527 -12.83 -11.96 3.97
C THR A 527 -12.75 -10.70 3.13
N GLY A 528 -13.90 -10.21 2.67
CA GLY A 528 -14.02 -8.97 1.90
C GLY A 528 -15.11 -8.09 2.48
N ALA A 529 -14.94 -6.77 2.36
CA ALA A 529 -15.93 -5.78 2.76
C ALA A 529 -15.99 -4.63 1.76
N GLU A 530 -17.20 -4.20 1.45
CA GLU A 530 -17.45 -2.97 0.72
C GLU A 530 -17.25 -1.77 1.65
N VAL A 531 -16.39 -0.84 1.23
CA VAL A 531 -16.12 0.42 1.94
C VAL A 531 -16.92 1.56 1.32
N ALA A 532 -17.10 1.52 0.01
CA ALA A 532 -17.87 2.49 -0.75
C ALA A 532 -18.67 1.76 -1.82
N ALA A 533 -19.97 2.00 -1.85
CA ALA A 533 -20.81 1.60 -2.97
C ALA A 533 -20.52 2.46 -4.20
N ALA A 534 -20.93 1.97 -5.38
CA ALA A 534 -20.86 2.73 -6.62
C ALA A 534 -21.57 4.09 -6.46
N GLY A 535 -20.87 5.18 -6.75
CA GLY A 535 -21.39 6.53 -6.56
C GLY A 535 -22.18 6.99 -7.78
N LEU A 536 -23.48 7.30 -7.61
CA LEU A 536 -24.32 7.91 -8.65
C LEU A 536 -23.74 9.25 -9.15
N SER A 537 -23.03 10.00 -8.30
CA SER A 537 -22.41 11.29 -8.64
C SER A 537 -21.16 11.18 -9.53
N SER A 538 -20.53 10.00 -9.64
CA SER A 538 -19.44 9.78 -10.60
C SER A 538 -19.97 9.57 -12.03
N MET A 539 -21.29 9.38 -12.21
CA MET A 539 -21.90 9.23 -13.54
C MET A 539 -22.13 10.57 -14.24
N ASP A 540 -22.35 11.67 -13.51
CA ASP A 540 -22.66 12.99 -14.10
C ASP A 540 -21.52 13.59 -14.94
N GLY A 541 -20.27 13.11 -14.76
CA GLY A 541 -19.12 13.49 -15.58
C GLY A 541 -18.75 12.48 -16.67
N LEU A 542 -19.36 11.29 -16.67
CA LEU A 542 -19.12 10.23 -17.65
C LEU A 542 -20.23 10.27 -18.72
N VAL A 543 -20.31 11.37 -19.47
CA VAL A 543 -20.94 11.33 -20.79
C VAL A 543 -20.05 10.41 -21.63
N LEU A 544 -20.36 9.12 -21.65
CA LEU A 544 -19.73 8.08 -22.48
C LEU A 544 -20.07 8.32 -23.96
N GLY A 545 -19.75 9.51 -24.46
CA GLY A 545 -19.58 9.72 -25.88
C GLY A 545 -18.35 8.97 -26.35
N PRO A 546 -18.24 8.66 -27.65
CA PRO A 546 -17.11 7.92 -28.24
C PRO A 546 -15.72 8.56 -28.02
N ASN A 547 -15.65 9.75 -27.40
CA ASN A 547 -14.44 10.53 -27.15
C ASN A 547 -14.14 10.80 -25.66
N ALA A 548 -14.90 10.24 -24.70
CA ALA A 548 -14.66 10.51 -23.28
C ALA A 548 -13.48 9.68 -22.73
N GLU A 549 -12.41 10.36 -22.30
CA GLU A 549 -11.26 9.71 -21.68
C GLU A 549 -11.61 9.15 -20.29
N ILE A 550 -11.46 7.84 -20.12
CA ILE A 550 -11.66 7.15 -18.84
C ILE A 550 -10.54 7.56 -17.87
N ILE A 551 -10.91 8.24 -16.79
CA ILE A 551 -9.95 8.70 -15.79
C ILE A 551 -9.54 7.54 -14.88
N LYS A 552 -8.27 7.12 -14.97
CA LYS A 552 -7.70 6.13 -14.05
C LYS A 552 -7.62 6.73 -12.64
N GLY A 553 -8.45 6.22 -11.73
CA GLY A 553 -8.34 6.52 -10.31
C GLY A 553 -7.05 5.96 -9.71
N SER A 554 -6.65 6.51 -8.57
CA SER A 554 -5.47 6.06 -7.82
C SER A 554 -5.88 5.79 -6.38
N VAL A 555 -5.35 4.71 -5.81
CA VAL A 555 -5.63 4.32 -4.43
C VAL A 555 -4.35 4.03 -3.65
N SER A 556 -4.26 4.55 -2.43
CA SER A 556 -3.18 4.26 -1.51
C SER A 556 -3.72 4.23 -0.08
N PHE A 557 -3.17 3.37 0.77
CA PHE A 557 -3.63 3.24 2.15
C PHE A 557 -2.47 2.96 3.11
N ASP A 558 -2.71 3.27 4.38
CA ASP A 558 -1.88 2.89 5.52
C ASP A 558 -2.73 2.09 6.53
N GLU A 559 -2.22 1.88 7.74
CA GLU A 559 -2.93 1.13 8.79
C GLU A 559 -4.26 1.78 9.24
N ARG A 560 -4.41 3.09 9.06
CA ARG A 560 -5.50 3.91 9.64
C ARG A 560 -6.37 4.60 8.59
N ARG A 561 -5.84 4.84 7.40
CA ARG A 561 -6.42 5.71 6.37
C ARG A 561 -6.36 5.04 5.01
N LEU A 562 -7.40 5.26 4.22
CA LEU A 562 -7.49 4.94 2.81
C LEU A 562 -7.66 6.24 2.04
N ILE A 563 -6.84 6.46 1.01
CA ILE A 563 -6.87 7.67 0.21
C ILE A 563 -7.16 7.27 -1.23
N ILE A 564 -8.17 7.93 -1.79
CA ILE A 564 -8.65 7.70 -3.14
C ILE A 564 -8.57 9.03 -3.87
N ALA A 565 -7.97 9.02 -5.04
CA ALA A 565 -8.00 10.15 -5.95
C ALA A 565 -8.68 9.73 -7.23
N GLN A 566 -9.77 10.41 -7.55
CA GLN A 566 -10.49 10.26 -8.81
C GLN A 566 -10.66 11.67 -9.36
N SER A 567 -10.12 11.89 -10.57
CA SER A 567 -10.01 13.22 -11.19
C SER A 567 -9.38 14.27 -10.26
N ASP A 568 -10.12 15.32 -9.91
CA ASP A 568 -9.68 16.40 -9.02
C ASP A 568 -10.06 16.18 -7.55
N ASN A 569 -10.87 15.17 -7.27
CA ASN A 569 -11.33 14.89 -5.91
C ASN A 569 -10.38 13.91 -5.23
N VAL A 570 -9.87 14.31 -4.06
CA VAL A 570 -9.12 13.44 -3.16
C VAL A 570 -9.93 13.20 -1.90
N VAL A 571 -10.31 11.95 -1.69
CA VAL A 571 -11.12 11.50 -0.55
C VAL A 571 -10.25 10.69 0.39
N VAL A 572 -10.23 11.09 1.66
CA VAL A 572 -9.57 10.40 2.76
C VAL A 572 -10.63 9.69 3.59
N ARG A 573 -10.50 8.38 3.74
CA ARG A 573 -11.35 7.54 4.57
C ARG A 573 -10.57 7.09 5.80
N ARG A 574 -11.04 7.44 7.00
CA ARG A 574 -10.34 7.09 8.24
C ARG A 574 -11.06 5.97 8.98
N PHE A 575 -10.29 5.00 9.45
CA PHE A 575 -10.78 3.83 10.18
C PHE A 575 -10.54 3.93 11.69
N ASP A 576 -9.94 5.03 12.17
CA ASP A 576 -9.59 5.29 13.57
C ASP A 576 -10.72 5.88 14.44
N MET A 577 -11.95 5.97 13.92
CA MET A 577 -13.17 6.43 14.62
C MET A 577 -13.39 5.76 15.97
#